data_AF-A0A7J0HCP9-F1
#
_entry.id   AF-A0A7J0HCP9-F1
#
_cell.length_a   1.000
_cell.length_b   1.000
_cell.length_c   1.000
_cell.angle_alpha   90.00
_cell.angle_beta   90.00
_cell.angle_gamma   90.00
#
_symmetry.space_group_name_H-M   'P 1'
#
loop_
_entity.id
_entity.type
_entity.pdbx_description
1 polymer ?
#
loop_
_entity_poly.entity_id
_entity_poly.type
_entity_poly.pdbx_seq_one_letter_code
_entity_poly.pdbx_strand_id
1 'polypeptide(L)'
;MDFQVVVLAGGTSKELIPLVSKEVPKALLPVANRPVLSYVLEFLEQSNLKHLIVVVEGEDAALRVGGWISSAYVDRLHVEVAAVPEDIGTAGALRAIGHYLTAHDILVVSGDLVCDVPPGAVAAAHRRHDAVVTAMLCSAPVSGPSESGSSGGKDKTKKPGRYNIIGLDPTKQFLLFIAAGAEVEKDIRVQKSILRAVGQMEIRTDLMDAHLYAFKRSVLQEILGQKESFQSLRQDVLPYLVRSQLRSELSLDGAQAEENGNDKVVSLDNKVMRSQLVANTSSPSFHELCAMGPNGSAPFPRKTHKCCVYIASKNKYCARLNSIQAFSDINRDVIGEASHLSGYSFSAHNNIIHSSAELGSKNYCGTTMHAGRRFTNG
;
A
#
# COMPACT_ATOMS: atom_id res chain seq x y z
N MET A 1 12.19 -5.01 -16.96
CA MET A 1 12.19 -4.07 -15.82
C MET A 1 13.11 -4.66 -14.79
N ASP A 2 14.03 -3.90 -14.22
CA ASP A 2 15.00 -4.41 -13.24
C ASP A 2 14.43 -4.33 -11.81
N PHE A 3 13.17 -4.75 -11.66
CA PHE A 3 12.47 -4.82 -10.39
C PHE A 3 12.30 -6.27 -9.99
N GLN A 4 12.66 -6.59 -8.76
CA GLN A 4 12.25 -7.84 -8.15
C GLN A 4 10.91 -7.64 -7.45
N VAL A 5 9.96 -8.52 -7.70
CA VAL A 5 8.60 -8.39 -7.17
C VAL A 5 8.44 -9.27 -5.94
N VAL A 6 7.97 -8.66 -4.85
CA VAL A 6 7.62 -9.35 -3.61
C VAL A 6 6.13 -9.18 -3.35
N VAL A 7 5.41 -10.28 -3.23
CA VAL A 7 4.00 -10.30 -2.88
C VAL A 7 3.86 -10.69 -1.41
N LEU A 8 3.31 -9.79 -0.60
CA LEU A 8 3.04 -10.02 0.81
C LEU A 8 1.68 -10.70 0.96
N ALA A 9 1.69 -12.02 1.11
CA ALA A 9 0.52 -12.85 1.35
C ALA A 9 0.34 -13.22 2.84
N GLY A 10 1.17 -12.64 3.73
CA GLY A 10 1.08 -12.75 5.18
C GLY A 10 0.06 -11.80 5.81
N GLY A 11 -0.44 -12.16 6.98
CA GLY A 11 -1.32 -11.33 7.79
C GLY A 11 -2.54 -12.09 8.29
N THR A 12 -2.45 -12.62 9.51
CA THR A 12 -3.60 -13.06 10.30
C THR A 12 -4.41 -11.83 10.70
N SER A 13 -5.24 -11.33 9.77
CA SER A 13 -6.06 -10.15 10.03
C SER A 13 -7.17 -10.52 11.02
N LYS A 14 -7.00 -10.13 12.27
CA LYS A 14 -8.03 -10.28 13.33
C LYS A 14 -9.37 -9.65 12.91
N GLU A 15 -9.33 -8.63 12.06
CA GLU A 15 -10.48 -7.95 11.48
C GLU A 15 -11.30 -8.79 10.47
N LEU A 16 -10.73 -9.91 9.99
CA LEU A 16 -11.36 -10.80 9.03
C LEU A 16 -11.86 -12.10 9.67
N ILE A 17 -11.83 -12.24 11.00
CA ILE A 17 -12.47 -13.36 11.69
C ILE A 17 -13.99 -13.17 11.57
N PRO A 18 -14.77 -14.16 11.09
CA PRO A 18 -14.44 -15.59 10.93
C PRO A 18 -14.06 -16.05 9.51
N LEU A 19 -13.92 -15.15 8.54
CA LEU A 19 -13.58 -15.50 7.15
C LEU A 19 -12.19 -16.15 7.05
N VAL A 20 -11.22 -15.62 7.79
CA VAL A 20 -9.87 -16.20 7.86
C VAL A 20 -9.83 -17.26 8.96
N SER A 21 -9.36 -18.44 8.60
CA SER A 21 -9.18 -19.57 9.53
C SER A 21 -7.81 -20.21 9.31
N LYS A 22 -7.42 -21.13 10.20
CA LYS A 22 -6.24 -21.96 10.00
C LYS A 22 -6.34 -22.83 8.74
N GLU A 23 -7.52 -23.04 8.19
CA GLU A 23 -7.74 -23.83 6.97
C GLU A 23 -7.68 -22.96 5.72
N VAL A 24 -8.23 -21.75 5.79
CA VAL A 24 -8.31 -20.80 4.66
C VAL A 24 -7.47 -19.56 4.98
N PRO A 25 -6.20 -19.49 4.51
CA PRO A 25 -5.39 -18.31 4.69
C PRO A 25 -5.98 -17.12 3.92
N LYS A 26 -5.70 -15.90 4.39
CA LYS A 26 -6.25 -14.66 3.82
C LYS A 26 -6.05 -14.56 2.30
N ALA A 27 -4.88 -14.91 1.81
CA ALA A 27 -4.54 -14.89 0.39
C ALA A 27 -5.43 -15.82 -0.48
N LEU A 28 -6.04 -16.84 0.13
CA LEU A 28 -6.93 -17.79 -0.55
C LEU A 28 -8.42 -17.50 -0.32
N LEU A 29 -8.77 -16.38 0.31
CA LEU A 29 -10.17 -15.99 0.48
C LEU A 29 -10.86 -15.83 -0.89
N PRO A 30 -12.06 -16.39 -1.08
CA PRO A 30 -12.75 -16.35 -2.36
C PRO A 30 -13.46 -15.01 -2.56
N VAL A 31 -12.97 -14.21 -3.51
CA VAL A 31 -13.61 -13.01 -4.05
C VAL A 31 -14.15 -13.34 -5.44
N ALA A 32 -15.47 -13.26 -5.63
CA ALA A 32 -16.18 -13.65 -6.84
C ALA A 32 -15.79 -15.07 -7.32
N ASN A 33 -15.79 -16.03 -6.37
CA ASN A 33 -15.38 -17.43 -6.58
C ASN A 33 -13.92 -17.65 -7.00
N ARG A 34 -13.04 -16.66 -6.79
CA ARG A 34 -11.60 -16.76 -7.09
C ARG A 34 -10.77 -16.32 -5.88
N PRO A 35 -9.65 -16.99 -5.56
CA PRO A 35 -8.75 -16.56 -4.49
C PRO A 35 -8.31 -15.11 -4.66
N VAL A 36 -8.29 -14.31 -3.60
CA VAL A 36 -7.89 -12.88 -3.68
C VAL A 36 -6.48 -12.72 -4.26
N LEU A 37 -5.57 -13.65 -3.97
CA LEU A 37 -4.22 -13.67 -4.53
C LEU A 37 -4.20 -13.80 -6.07
N SER A 38 -5.22 -14.42 -6.67
CA SER A 38 -5.30 -14.57 -8.13
C SER A 38 -5.37 -13.23 -8.85
N TYR A 39 -6.06 -12.24 -8.29
CA TYR A 39 -6.14 -10.90 -8.85
C TYR A 39 -4.75 -10.25 -8.91
N VAL A 40 -3.93 -10.42 -7.88
CA VAL A 40 -2.57 -9.89 -7.82
C VAL A 40 -1.64 -10.60 -8.79
N LEU A 41 -1.72 -11.94 -8.87
CA LEU A 41 -0.86 -12.72 -9.77
C LEU A 41 -1.16 -12.46 -11.24
N GLU A 42 -2.44 -12.43 -11.64
CA GLU A 42 -2.83 -12.08 -13.01
C GLU A 42 -2.45 -10.64 -13.36
N PHE A 43 -2.61 -9.73 -12.41
CA PHE A 43 -2.19 -8.34 -12.53
C PHE A 43 -0.68 -8.20 -12.81
N LEU A 44 0.15 -8.99 -12.12
CA LEU A 44 1.60 -9.04 -12.32
C LEU A 44 1.97 -9.73 -13.65
N GLU A 45 1.26 -10.81 -14.00
CA GLU A 45 1.45 -11.53 -15.25
C GLU A 45 1.13 -10.66 -16.47
N GLN A 46 0.00 -9.94 -16.47
CA GLN A 46 -0.38 -8.99 -17.52
C GLN A 46 0.65 -7.87 -17.69
N SER A 47 1.42 -7.59 -16.64
CA SER A 47 2.51 -6.62 -16.63
C SER A 47 3.86 -7.23 -17.03
N ASN A 48 3.85 -8.49 -17.46
CA ASN A 48 5.00 -9.30 -17.86
C ASN A 48 6.07 -9.46 -16.76
N LEU A 49 5.63 -9.44 -15.49
CA LEU A 49 6.45 -9.67 -14.31
C LEU A 49 6.35 -11.15 -13.91
N LYS A 50 7.28 -11.97 -14.43
CA LYS A 50 7.18 -13.44 -14.33
C LYS A 50 7.89 -14.04 -13.12
N HIS A 51 8.85 -13.34 -12.52
CA HIS A 51 9.63 -13.82 -11.38
C HIS A 51 9.14 -13.13 -10.10
N LEU A 52 8.51 -13.90 -9.21
CA LEU A 52 7.81 -13.39 -8.04
C LEU A 52 8.29 -14.13 -6.79
N ILE A 53 8.45 -13.40 -5.69
CA ILE A 53 8.63 -13.99 -4.35
C ILE A 53 7.33 -13.74 -3.59
N VAL A 54 6.62 -14.80 -3.20
CA VAL A 54 5.42 -14.71 -2.37
C VAL A 54 5.81 -15.03 -0.94
N VAL A 55 5.63 -14.06 -0.04
CA VAL A 55 5.96 -14.20 1.38
C VAL A 55 4.69 -14.48 2.16
N VAL A 56 4.65 -15.60 2.87
CA VAL A 56 3.48 -16.07 3.61
C VAL A 56 3.85 -16.26 5.07
N GLU A 57 3.04 -15.70 5.97
CA GLU A 57 3.17 -15.92 7.42
C GLU A 57 2.59 -17.29 7.78
N GLY A 58 3.38 -18.13 8.45
CA GLY A 58 3.02 -19.49 8.87
C GLY A 58 3.35 -20.56 7.82
N GLU A 59 3.96 -21.66 8.26
CA GLU A 59 4.37 -22.77 7.39
C GLU A 59 3.17 -23.47 6.74
N ASP A 60 2.11 -23.76 7.50
CA ASP A 60 0.90 -24.39 6.99
C ASP A 60 0.23 -23.54 5.90
N ALA A 61 0.17 -22.23 6.10
CA ALA A 61 -0.37 -21.30 5.13
C ALA A 61 0.50 -21.24 3.87
N ALA A 62 1.83 -21.23 4.03
CA ALA A 62 2.77 -21.24 2.92
C ALA A 62 2.64 -22.49 2.05
N LEU A 63 2.48 -23.68 2.66
CA LEU A 63 2.26 -24.93 1.93
C LEU A 63 0.97 -24.90 1.10
N ARG A 64 -0.13 -24.40 1.66
CA ARG A 64 -1.41 -24.30 0.92
C ARG A 64 -1.34 -23.27 -0.21
N VAL A 65 -0.78 -22.10 0.07
CA VAL A 65 -0.59 -21.05 -0.95
C VAL A 65 0.32 -21.55 -2.06
N GLY A 66 1.45 -22.18 -1.73
CA GLY A 66 2.37 -22.76 -2.71
C GLY A 66 1.77 -23.88 -3.54
N GLY A 67 1.01 -24.80 -2.93
CA GLY A 67 0.29 -25.85 -3.65
C GLY A 67 -0.78 -25.30 -4.61
N TRP A 68 -1.50 -24.25 -4.19
CA TRP A 68 -2.47 -23.59 -5.05
C TRP A 68 -1.80 -22.84 -6.22
N ILE A 69 -0.73 -22.08 -5.96
CA ILE A 69 0.01 -21.37 -7.03
C ILE A 69 0.58 -22.37 -8.05
N SER A 70 1.22 -23.43 -7.56
CA SER A 70 1.85 -24.45 -8.40
C SER A 70 0.85 -25.20 -9.28
N SER A 71 -0.41 -25.32 -8.86
CA SER A 71 -1.47 -25.94 -9.67
C SER A 71 -2.18 -24.95 -10.61
N ALA A 72 -2.34 -23.69 -10.21
CA ALA A 72 -3.09 -22.70 -10.97
C ALA A 72 -2.26 -21.97 -12.05
N TYR A 73 -0.94 -21.81 -11.85
CA TYR A 73 -0.06 -21.00 -12.72
C TYR A 73 1.10 -21.79 -13.32
N VAL A 74 0.91 -23.09 -13.54
CA VAL A 74 1.89 -23.98 -14.19
C VAL A 74 2.43 -23.32 -15.46
N ASP A 75 3.77 -23.20 -15.56
CA ASP A 75 4.53 -22.63 -16.69
C ASP A 75 4.23 -21.17 -17.07
N ARG A 76 3.34 -20.47 -16.35
CA ARG A 76 2.99 -19.06 -16.59
C ARG A 76 3.81 -18.09 -15.75
N LEU A 77 4.00 -18.43 -14.48
CA LEU A 77 4.74 -17.63 -13.50
C LEU A 77 5.79 -18.47 -12.79
N HIS A 78 6.96 -17.89 -12.56
CA HIS A 78 7.98 -18.46 -11.69
C HIS A 78 7.85 -17.85 -10.31
N VAL A 79 7.25 -18.60 -9.39
CA VAL A 79 6.92 -18.12 -8.05
C VAL A 79 7.70 -18.91 -7.00
N GLU A 80 8.51 -18.20 -6.23
CA GLU A 80 9.17 -18.72 -5.04
C GLU A 80 8.32 -18.37 -3.81
N VAL A 81 7.93 -19.37 -3.02
CA VAL A 81 7.12 -19.16 -1.82
C VAL A 81 8.03 -19.24 -0.59
N ALA A 82 8.15 -18.13 0.13
CA ALA A 82 8.92 -18.03 1.36
C ALA A 82 7.98 -18.03 2.57
N ALA A 83 8.13 -19.03 3.44
CA ALA A 83 7.45 -19.07 4.73
C ALA A 83 8.21 -18.21 5.75
N VAL A 84 7.47 -17.40 6.51
CA VAL A 84 8.02 -16.59 7.60
C VAL A 84 7.22 -16.82 8.89
N PRO A 85 7.79 -16.59 10.08
CA PRO A 85 7.06 -16.75 11.33
C PRO A 85 5.79 -15.89 11.40
N GLU A 86 4.80 -16.35 12.14
CA GLU A 86 3.55 -15.60 12.35
C GLU A 86 3.80 -14.32 13.19
N ASP A 87 2.93 -13.32 13.03
CA ASP A 87 2.92 -12.06 13.81
C ASP A 87 4.18 -11.18 13.70
N ILE A 88 5.04 -11.39 12.69
CA ILE A 88 6.22 -10.53 12.45
C ILE A 88 5.90 -9.22 11.71
N GLY A 89 4.73 -9.17 11.07
CA GLY A 89 4.30 -8.03 10.26
C GLY A 89 5.03 -7.87 8.93
N THR A 90 4.57 -6.92 8.13
CA THR A 90 5.03 -6.70 6.75
C THR A 90 6.50 -6.28 6.63
N ALA A 91 7.00 -5.47 7.57
CA ALA A 91 8.40 -5.07 7.62
C ALA A 91 9.29 -6.24 8.10
N GLY A 92 8.81 -7.01 9.09
CA GLY A 92 9.48 -8.22 9.56
C GLY A 92 9.58 -9.29 8.47
N ALA A 93 8.52 -9.47 7.68
CA ALA A 93 8.49 -10.37 6.54
C ALA A 93 9.55 -10.00 5.48
N LEU A 94 9.68 -8.71 5.13
CA LEU A 94 10.74 -8.26 4.22
C LEU A 94 12.14 -8.39 4.81
N ARG A 95 12.30 -8.21 6.14
CA ARG A 95 13.57 -8.43 6.83
C ARG A 95 14.00 -9.89 6.73
N ALA A 96 13.08 -10.83 6.94
CA ALA A 96 13.34 -12.27 6.87
C ALA A 96 13.80 -12.71 5.47
N ILE A 97 13.19 -12.18 4.41
CA ILE A 97 13.57 -12.49 3.03
C ILE A 97 14.71 -11.62 2.48
N GLY A 98 15.37 -10.82 3.31
CA GLY A 98 16.39 -9.85 2.88
C GLY A 98 17.50 -10.43 2.02
N HIS A 99 17.83 -11.71 2.22
CA HIS A 99 18.85 -12.46 1.49
C HIS A 99 18.42 -12.93 0.09
N TYR A 100 17.12 -13.05 -0.18
CA TYR A 100 16.58 -13.35 -1.52
C TYR A 100 16.55 -12.11 -2.42
N LEU A 101 16.68 -10.91 -1.84
CA LEU A 101 16.56 -9.64 -2.55
C LEU A 101 17.88 -9.27 -3.21
N THR A 102 17.94 -9.36 -4.54
CA THR A 102 19.17 -9.16 -5.33
C THR A 102 19.10 -7.93 -6.24
N ALA A 103 17.91 -7.60 -6.77
CA ALA A 103 17.72 -6.49 -7.68
C ALA A 103 17.96 -5.11 -7.02
N HIS A 104 18.25 -4.09 -7.81
CA HIS A 104 18.45 -2.73 -7.30
C HIS A 104 17.17 -2.14 -6.71
N ASP A 105 16.05 -2.30 -7.43
CA ASP A 105 14.73 -1.85 -7.00
C ASP A 105 13.81 -3.05 -6.72
N ILE A 106 12.95 -2.89 -5.72
CA ILE A 106 12.00 -3.91 -5.30
C ILE A 106 10.59 -3.35 -5.42
N LEU A 107 9.70 -4.12 -6.01
CA LEU A 107 8.27 -3.83 -6.04
C LEU A 107 7.56 -4.72 -5.02
N VAL A 108 7.05 -4.11 -3.96
CA VAL A 108 6.30 -4.80 -2.90
C VAL A 108 4.81 -4.61 -3.16
N VAL A 109 4.06 -5.71 -3.25
CA VAL A 109 2.61 -5.71 -3.51
C VAL A 109 1.89 -6.50 -2.42
N SER A 110 0.81 -5.95 -1.89
CA SER A 110 -0.06 -6.68 -0.96
C SER A 110 -0.85 -7.77 -1.68
N GLY A 111 -0.87 -8.99 -1.14
CA GLY A 111 -1.62 -10.13 -1.68
C GLY A 111 -3.14 -10.02 -1.54
N ASP A 112 -3.63 -8.97 -0.85
CA ASP A 112 -5.05 -8.66 -0.64
C ASP A 112 -5.54 -7.46 -1.49
N LEU A 113 -4.72 -7.02 -2.45
CA LEU A 113 -5.00 -5.90 -3.34
C LEU A 113 -5.79 -6.38 -4.57
N VAL A 114 -6.94 -5.73 -4.82
CA VAL A 114 -7.73 -5.92 -6.04
C VAL A 114 -7.73 -4.59 -6.78
N CYS A 115 -7.01 -4.50 -7.90
CA CYS A 115 -6.90 -3.26 -8.67
C CYS A 115 -6.62 -3.49 -10.15
N ASP A 116 -6.90 -2.48 -10.98
CA ASP A 116 -6.65 -2.46 -12.44
C ASP A 116 -5.58 -1.42 -12.85
N VAL A 117 -4.75 -1.01 -11.89
CA VAL A 117 -3.72 0.03 -12.05
C VAL A 117 -2.36 -0.62 -12.30
N PRO A 118 -1.79 -0.56 -13.50
CA PRO A 118 -0.59 -1.34 -13.84
C PRO A 118 0.60 -1.01 -12.91
N PRO A 119 1.31 -2.03 -12.39
CA PRO A 119 2.43 -1.84 -11.47
C PRO A 119 3.60 -1.12 -12.15
N GLY A 120 3.69 -1.25 -13.49
CA GLY A 120 4.63 -0.52 -14.31
C GLY A 120 4.49 1.00 -14.21
N ALA A 121 3.30 1.53 -13.93
CA ALA A 121 3.10 2.96 -13.72
C ALA A 121 3.78 3.46 -12.43
N VAL A 122 3.71 2.65 -11.37
CA VAL A 122 4.37 2.93 -10.09
C VAL A 122 5.88 2.80 -10.24
N ALA A 123 6.36 1.74 -10.90
CA ALA A 123 7.79 1.55 -11.19
C ALA A 123 8.37 2.65 -12.10
N ALA A 124 7.58 3.17 -13.05
CA ALA A 124 7.98 4.30 -13.89
C ALA A 124 8.06 5.61 -13.09
N ALA A 125 7.09 5.87 -12.21
CA ALA A 125 7.12 7.03 -11.32
C ALA A 125 8.31 6.99 -10.36
N HIS A 126 8.65 5.80 -9.85
CA HIS A 126 9.82 5.56 -9.01
C HIS A 126 11.14 5.92 -9.71
N ARG A 127 11.36 5.36 -10.91
CA ARG A 127 12.56 5.62 -11.71
C ARG A 127 12.66 7.06 -12.18
N ARG A 128 11.54 7.67 -12.59
CA ARG A 128 11.50 9.06 -13.07
C ARG A 128 12.04 10.05 -12.04
N HIS A 129 11.76 9.82 -10.76
CA HIS A 129 12.15 10.74 -9.70
C HIS A 129 13.38 10.26 -8.92
N ASP A 130 13.94 9.11 -9.26
CA ASP A 130 15.01 8.43 -8.52
C ASP A 130 14.68 8.31 -7.01
N ALA A 131 13.42 7.98 -6.73
CA ALA A 131 12.88 7.99 -5.38
C ALA A 131 13.45 6.86 -4.52
N VAL A 132 13.50 7.06 -3.20
CA VAL A 132 13.79 5.97 -2.25
C VAL A 132 12.58 5.07 -2.07
N VAL A 133 11.40 5.66 -2.05
CA VAL A 133 10.12 4.96 -2.00
C VAL A 133 9.11 5.65 -2.92
N THR A 134 8.28 4.86 -3.57
CA THR A 134 7.09 5.35 -4.29
C THR A 134 5.88 4.56 -3.86
N ALA A 135 4.91 5.24 -3.25
CA ALA A 135 3.69 4.61 -2.76
C ALA A 135 2.51 4.82 -3.71
N MET A 136 1.76 3.76 -3.95
CA MET A 136 0.51 3.86 -4.70
C MET A 136 -0.63 4.27 -3.76
N LEU A 137 -1.31 5.35 -4.12
CA LEU A 137 -2.50 5.85 -3.44
C LEU A 137 -3.69 5.73 -4.37
N CYS A 138 -4.85 5.38 -3.83
CA CYS A 138 -6.09 5.29 -4.57
C CYS A 138 -7.23 6.00 -3.82
N SER A 139 -8.32 6.30 -4.50
CA SER A 139 -9.50 6.83 -3.84
C SER A 139 -10.02 5.82 -2.81
N ALA A 140 -10.26 6.29 -1.59
CA ALA A 140 -10.90 5.46 -0.57
C ALA A 140 -12.28 5.04 -1.10
N PRO A 141 -12.60 3.74 -1.12
CA PRO A 141 -13.92 3.29 -1.53
C PRO A 141 -14.96 3.92 -0.61
N VAL A 142 -16.08 4.34 -1.20
CA VAL A 142 -17.23 4.84 -0.44
C VAL A 142 -17.90 3.61 0.17
N SER A 143 -17.33 3.08 1.26
CA SER A 143 -17.99 2.05 2.04
C SER A 143 -19.34 2.59 2.51
N GLY A 144 -20.39 1.77 2.41
CA GLY A 144 -21.69 2.09 3.01
C GLY A 144 -21.56 2.40 4.50
N PRO A 145 -22.62 2.92 5.14
CA PRO A 145 -22.59 3.20 6.58
C PRO A 145 -22.06 1.97 7.30
N SER A 146 -20.98 2.12 8.05
CA SER A 146 -20.43 1.04 8.86
C SER A 146 -21.55 0.56 9.78
N GLU A 147 -22.17 -0.56 9.46
CA GLU A 147 -22.98 -1.34 10.39
C GLU A 147 -22.02 -1.94 11.42
N SER A 148 -21.45 -1.07 12.26
CA SER A 148 -21.04 -1.51 13.57
C SER A 148 -22.33 -2.03 14.20
N GLY A 149 -22.44 -3.35 14.32
CA GLY A 149 -23.54 -4.01 15.01
C GLY A 149 -23.68 -3.41 16.40
N SER A 150 -24.53 -2.40 16.52
CA SER A 150 -24.95 -1.84 17.78
C SER A 150 -26.25 -2.56 18.10
N SER A 151 -26.12 -3.82 18.51
CA SER A 151 -27.12 -4.43 19.37
C SER A 151 -27.40 -3.46 20.52
N GLY A 152 -28.69 -3.21 20.78
CA GLY A 152 -29.20 -2.08 21.52
C GLY A 152 -28.41 -1.65 22.76
N GLY A 153 -28.17 -0.34 22.86
CA GLY A 153 -27.62 0.31 24.04
C GLY A 153 -27.52 1.80 23.80
N LYS A 154 -28.26 2.60 24.57
CA LYS A 154 -28.19 4.05 24.57
C LYS A 154 -26.77 4.50 24.99
N ASP A 155 -25.88 4.73 24.04
CA ASP A 155 -24.77 5.66 24.25
C ASP A 155 -24.29 6.23 22.91
N LYS A 156 -24.78 7.44 22.57
CA LYS A 156 -24.41 8.17 21.36
C LYS A 156 -23.15 9.00 21.59
N THR A 157 -22.05 8.37 21.99
CA THR A 157 -20.73 8.96 21.73
C THR A 157 -20.39 8.62 20.28
N LYS A 158 -20.58 9.56 19.35
CA LYS A 158 -20.10 9.41 17.96
C LYS A 158 -18.62 9.06 18.03
N LYS A 159 -18.26 7.79 17.76
CA LYS A 159 -16.85 7.41 17.63
C LYS A 159 -16.24 8.30 16.53
N PRO A 160 -15.10 8.96 16.77
CA PRO A 160 -14.47 9.80 15.77
C PRO A 160 -14.17 8.94 14.54
N GLY A 161 -14.51 9.46 13.35
CA GLY A 161 -14.19 8.78 12.10
C GLY A 161 -12.68 8.60 11.99
N ARG A 162 -12.23 7.37 11.72
CA ARG A 162 -10.82 7.07 11.48
C ARG A 162 -10.51 7.39 10.03
N TYR A 163 -9.93 8.56 9.77
CA TYR A 163 -9.55 8.99 8.43
C TYR A 163 -8.05 8.83 8.21
N ASN A 164 -7.64 8.39 7.02
CA ASN A 164 -6.25 8.49 6.61
C ASN A 164 -5.97 9.94 6.23
N ILE A 165 -4.81 10.46 6.62
CA ILE A 165 -4.40 11.83 6.32
C ILE A 165 -3.13 11.77 5.51
N ILE A 166 -3.20 12.29 4.29
CA ILE A 166 -2.10 12.28 3.33
C ILE A 166 -1.78 13.73 2.97
N GLY A 167 -0.55 14.15 3.25
CA GLY A 167 -0.01 15.45 2.85
C GLY A 167 0.85 15.31 1.59
N LEU A 168 0.47 16.04 0.56
CA LEU A 168 1.13 16.04 -0.76
C LEU A 168 1.73 17.41 -1.04
N ASP A 169 2.74 17.42 -1.91
CA ASP A 169 3.23 18.65 -2.49
C ASP A 169 2.24 19.22 -3.53
N PRO A 170 2.38 20.50 -3.94
CA PRO A 170 1.48 21.11 -4.93
C PRO A 170 1.45 20.39 -6.29
N THR A 171 2.52 19.70 -6.67
CA THR A 171 2.57 18.92 -7.91
C THR A 171 1.96 17.52 -7.78
N LYS A 172 1.66 17.07 -6.56
CA LYS A 172 1.09 15.75 -6.23
C LYS A 172 2.00 14.58 -6.64
N GLN A 173 3.31 14.81 -6.63
CA GLN A 173 4.34 13.83 -6.98
C GLN A 173 5.09 13.33 -5.74
N PHE A 174 5.12 14.13 -4.68
CA PHE A 174 5.88 13.85 -3.47
C PHE A 174 4.99 13.71 -2.23
N LEU A 175 5.34 12.73 -1.39
CA LEU A 175 4.70 12.49 -0.11
C LEU A 175 5.38 13.30 0.99
N LEU A 176 4.64 14.23 1.59
CA LEU A 176 5.15 15.10 2.64
C LEU A 176 4.71 14.68 4.04
N PHE A 177 3.54 14.04 4.11
CA PHE A 177 2.99 13.55 5.36
C PHE A 177 2.09 12.35 5.09
N ILE A 178 2.11 11.38 6.00
CA ILE A 178 1.16 10.27 6.00
C ILE A 178 0.88 9.87 7.45
N ALA A 179 -0.40 9.70 7.76
CA ALA A 179 -0.87 9.16 9.02
C ALA A 179 -2.07 8.24 8.78
N ALA A 180 -2.01 7.04 9.32
CA ALA A 180 -3.13 6.11 9.30
C ALA A 180 -4.17 6.52 10.35
N GLY A 181 -5.47 6.33 10.06
CA GLY A 181 -6.54 6.79 10.96
C GLY A 181 -6.55 6.19 12.38
N ALA A 182 -5.73 5.17 12.67
CA ALA A 182 -5.53 4.66 14.03
C ALA A 182 -4.54 5.53 14.85
N GLU A 183 -3.67 6.29 14.18
CA GLU A 183 -2.64 7.15 14.77
C GLU A 183 -3.10 8.61 14.89
N VAL A 184 -4.19 8.97 14.19
CA VAL A 184 -4.76 10.31 14.24
C VAL A 184 -5.58 10.45 15.52
N GLU A 185 -4.92 10.88 16.58
CA GLU A 185 -5.56 11.40 17.80
C GLU A 185 -6.23 12.76 17.52
N LYS A 186 -6.49 13.56 18.57
CA LYS A 186 -7.04 14.92 18.43
C LYS A 186 -6.12 15.85 17.64
N ASP A 187 -4.80 15.67 17.75
CA ASP A 187 -3.80 16.58 17.18
C ASP A 187 -2.87 15.86 16.21
N ILE A 188 -2.52 16.55 15.10
CA ILE A 188 -1.59 16.06 14.09
C ILE A 188 -0.31 16.88 14.16
N ARG A 189 0.84 16.21 14.28
CA ARG A 189 2.15 16.85 14.31
C ARG A 189 2.81 16.83 12.94
N VAL A 190 3.01 18.00 12.35
CA VAL A 190 3.74 18.17 11.08
C VAL A 190 5.08 18.85 11.36
N GLN A 191 6.15 18.34 10.75
CA GLN A 191 7.48 18.93 10.91
C GLN A 191 7.56 20.31 10.23
N LYS A 192 7.98 21.32 10.99
CA LYS A 192 8.15 22.69 10.49
C LYS A 192 9.18 22.78 9.36
N SER A 193 10.20 21.92 9.36
CA SER A 193 11.23 21.85 8.31
C SER A 193 10.61 21.53 6.94
N ILE A 194 9.73 20.53 6.88
CA ILE A 194 9.03 20.13 5.64
C ILE A 194 8.15 21.27 5.13
N LEU A 195 7.36 21.88 6.01
CA LEU A 195 6.49 23.00 5.62
C LEU A 195 7.28 24.22 5.13
N ARG A 196 8.42 24.53 5.75
CA ARG A 196 9.30 25.62 5.31
C ARG A 196 9.96 25.33 3.96
N ALA A 197 10.33 24.07 3.71
CA ALA A 197 10.99 23.66 2.48
C ALA A 197 10.05 23.68 1.27
N VAL A 198 8.84 23.14 1.42
CA VAL A 198 7.86 23.06 0.32
C VAL A 198 7.03 24.34 0.18
N GLY A 199 6.84 25.08 1.28
CA GLY A 199 6.03 26.30 1.34
C GLY A 199 4.52 26.04 1.38
N GLN A 200 4.03 25.04 0.66
CA GLN A 200 2.62 24.65 0.62
C GLN A 200 2.46 23.13 0.65
N MET A 201 1.48 22.64 1.42
CA MET A 201 1.12 21.22 1.50
C MET A 201 -0.38 21.06 1.30
N GLU A 202 -0.79 20.21 0.37
CA GLU A 202 -2.19 19.82 0.17
C GLU A 202 -2.50 18.62 1.07
N ILE A 203 -3.53 18.72 1.92
CA ILE A 203 -3.96 17.62 2.78
C ILE A 203 -5.20 16.96 2.16
N ARG A 204 -5.13 15.65 1.97
CA ARG A 204 -6.21 14.82 1.43
C ARG A 204 -6.59 13.72 2.42
N THR A 205 -7.90 13.52 2.57
CA THR A 205 -8.50 12.47 3.39
C THR A 205 -9.31 11.47 2.57
N ASP A 206 -9.48 11.72 1.27
CA ASP A 206 -10.21 10.90 0.31
C ASP A 206 -9.34 9.80 -0.33
N LEU A 207 -8.06 9.72 0.07
CA LEU A 207 -7.10 8.74 -0.43
C LEU A 207 -6.86 7.63 0.61
N MET A 208 -6.64 6.43 0.11
CA MET A 208 -6.16 5.29 0.86
C MET A 208 -4.83 4.76 0.29
N ASP A 209 -4.08 4.10 1.15
CA ASP A 209 -2.85 3.41 0.79
C ASP A 209 -3.18 2.02 0.22
N ALA A 210 -2.82 1.82 -1.06
CA ALA A 210 -3.03 0.59 -1.80
C ALA A 210 -2.04 -0.52 -1.40
N HIS A 211 -1.04 -0.22 -0.55
CA HIS A 211 -0.03 -1.18 -0.10
C HIS A 211 0.74 -1.81 -1.28
N LEU A 212 0.98 -0.99 -2.29
CA LEU A 212 1.87 -1.26 -3.41
C LEU A 212 2.96 -0.19 -3.40
N TYR A 213 4.19 -0.63 -3.19
CA TYR A 213 5.35 0.23 -3.02
C TYR A 213 6.47 -0.17 -3.97
N ALA A 214 7.18 0.81 -4.53
CA ALA A 214 8.48 0.61 -5.14
C ALA A 214 9.56 1.18 -4.21
N PHE A 215 10.56 0.37 -3.86
CA PHE A 215 11.65 0.74 -2.97
C PHE A 215 13.00 0.57 -3.65
N LYS A 216 13.94 1.48 -3.35
CA LYS A 216 15.37 1.19 -3.51
C LYS A 216 15.80 0.15 -2.49
N ARG A 217 16.36 -0.98 -2.94
CA ARG A 217 16.73 -2.09 -2.05
C ARG A 217 17.71 -1.69 -0.97
N SER A 218 18.76 -0.94 -1.33
CA SER A 218 19.83 -0.54 -0.40
C SER A 218 19.26 0.19 0.82
N VAL A 219 18.40 1.18 0.59
CA VAL A 219 17.79 1.98 1.66
C VAL A 219 16.79 1.14 2.47
N LEU A 220 16.01 0.28 1.80
CA LEU A 220 15.09 -0.60 2.51
C LEU A 220 15.83 -1.57 3.45
N GLN A 221 16.90 -2.21 2.97
CA GLN A 221 17.71 -3.13 3.77
C GLN A 221 18.41 -2.41 4.94
N GLU A 222 18.93 -1.20 4.70
CA GLU A 222 19.53 -0.39 5.75
C GLU A 222 18.53 -0.08 6.87
N ILE A 223 17.33 0.40 6.52
CA ILE A 223 16.30 0.75 7.51
C ILE A 223 15.83 -0.48 8.27
N LEU A 224 15.58 -1.59 7.57
CA LEU A 224 15.13 -2.83 8.20
C LEU A 224 16.21 -3.44 9.10
N GLY A 225 17.50 -3.22 8.80
CA GLY A 225 18.63 -3.65 9.64
C GLY A 225 18.87 -2.75 10.84
N GLN A 226 18.71 -1.43 10.71
CA GLN A 226 18.92 -0.47 11.82
C GLN A 226 17.74 -0.42 12.80
N LYS A 227 16.51 -0.69 12.33
CA LYS A 227 15.28 -0.56 13.11
C LYS A 227 14.55 -1.90 13.20
N GLU A 228 15.02 -2.75 14.10
CA GLU A 228 14.41 -4.07 14.36
C GLU A 228 12.98 -3.96 14.89
N SER A 229 12.63 -2.84 15.55
CA SER A 229 11.29 -2.58 16.09
C SER A 229 10.21 -2.35 15.03
N PHE A 230 10.58 -2.09 13.78
CA PHE A 230 9.60 -1.88 12.71
C PHE A 230 8.94 -3.20 12.32
N GLN A 231 7.61 -3.20 12.39
CA GLN A 231 6.75 -4.35 12.08
C GLN A 231 5.92 -4.10 10.81
N SER A 232 5.57 -2.85 10.51
CA SER A 232 4.65 -2.49 9.44
C SER A 232 5.27 -1.51 8.44
N LEU A 233 5.26 -1.86 7.14
CA LEU A 233 5.70 -0.95 6.09
C LEU A 233 4.89 0.34 6.06
N ARG A 234 3.57 0.21 6.24
CA ARG A 234 2.61 1.31 6.19
C ARG A 234 2.71 2.24 7.41
N GLN A 235 2.89 1.68 8.61
CA GLN A 235 2.83 2.44 9.87
C GLN A 235 4.20 2.88 10.38
N ASP A 236 5.26 2.13 10.03
CA ASP A 236 6.61 2.40 10.54
C ASP A 236 7.52 2.93 9.42
N VAL A 237 7.78 2.11 8.41
CA VAL A 237 8.82 2.38 7.40
C VAL A 237 8.48 3.59 6.54
N LEU A 238 7.27 3.64 5.97
CA LEU A 238 6.86 4.73 5.10
C LEU A 238 6.77 6.09 5.84
N PRO A 239 6.12 6.20 7.02
CA PRO A 239 6.13 7.44 7.79
C PRO A 239 7.53 7.85 8.25
N TYR A 240 8.41 6.89 8.60
CA TYR A 240 9.80 7.18 8.95
C TYR A 240 10.57 7.79 7.77
N LEU A 241 10.47 7.19 6.57
CA LEU A 241 11.09 7.71 5.34
C LEU A 241 10.60 9.12 5.01
N VAL A 242 9.30 9.37 5.12
CA VAL A 242 8.72 10.70 4.87
C VAL A 242 9.22 11.72 5.89
N ARG A 243 9.31 11.35 7.17
CA ARG A 243 9.80 12.24 8.24
C ARG A 243 11.31 12.52 8.17
N SER A 244 12.08 11.64 7.54
CA SER A 244 13.53 11.77 7.39
C SER A 244 13.94 12.39 6.05
N GLN A 245 13.01 12.66 5.12
CA GLN A 245 13.28 13.10 3.74
C GLN A 245 14.20 14.34 3.60
N LEU A 246 14.21 15.22 4.59
CA LEU A 246 15.05 16.43 4.63
C LEU A 246 16.24 16.33 5.60
N ARG A 247 16.42 15.19 6.27
CA ARG A 247 17.53 14.96 7.20
C ARG A 247 18.69 14.30 6.45
N SER A 248 19.91 14.67 6.82
CA SER A 248 21.15 14.08 6.29
C SER A 248 21.44 12.66 6.79
N GLU A 249 20.49 12.00 7.46
CA GLU A 249 20.69 10.84 8.34
C GLU A 249 20.64 9.46 7.65
N LEU A 250 20.40 9.37 6.33
CA LEU A 250 20.64 8.12 5.60
C LEU A 250 22.13 8.02 5.24
N SER A 251 22.96 7.84 6.26
CA SER A 251 24.39 7.59 6.10
C SER A 251 24.66 6.09 5.98
N LEU A 252 25.24 5.71 4.84
CA LEU A 252 26.25 4.66 4.76
C LEU A 252 27.42 5.01 5.69
N ASP A 253 27.20 4.85 6.99
CA ASP A 253 28.18 4.54 8.04
C ASP A 253 27.46 4.63 9.38
N GLY A 254 27.54 3.55 10.14
CA GLY A 254 26.94 3.44 11.46
C GLY A 254 27.65 4.34 12.46
N ALA A 255 26.96 5.35 12.96
CA ALA A 255 27.26 5.94 14.25
C ALA A 255 25.96 6.43 14.88
N GLN A 256 25.60 5.82 16.01
CA GLN A 256 24.52 6.27 16.87
C GLN A 256 24.83 7.70 17.34
N ALA A 257 23.87 8.62 17.18
CA ALA A 257 23.90 9.91 17.85
C ALA A 257 22.69 9.99 18.79
N GLU A 258 23.01 10.02 20.07
CA GLU A 258 22.08 10.21 21.18
C GLU A 258 21.33 11.54 21.06
N GLU A 259 20.04 11.52 21.42
CA GLU A 259 19.27 12.72 21.69
C GLU A 259 19.90 13.48 22.86
N ASN A 260 20.62 14.58 22.59
CA ASN A 260 20.67 15.72 23.49
C ASN A 260 21.32 16.95 22.84
N GLY A 261 20.67 18.11 23.02
CA GLY A 261 21.39 19.38 23.13
C GLY A 261 21.33 20.33 21.93
N ASN A 262 20.28 21.17 21.93
CA ASN A 262 20.39 22.63 21.75
C ASN A 262 21.16 23.16 20.51
N ASP A 263 20.59 23.01 19.31
CA ASP A 263 21.06 23.78 18.15
C ASP A 263 20.42 25.18 18.10
N LYS A 264 21.28 26.18 18.26
CA LYS A 264 20.95 27.60 18.14
C LYS A 264 20.33 27.89 16.76
N VAL A 265 19.06 28.28 16.77
CA VAL A 265 18.32 28.74 15.60
C VAL A 265 18.89 30.10 15.14
N VAL A 266 19.66 30.10 14.05
CA VAL A 266 19.96 31.32 13.32
C VAL A 266 18.73 31.70 12.50
N SER A 267 18.15 32.85 12.85
CA SER A 267 17.04 33.50 12.14
C SER A 267 17.44 33.77 10.68
N LEU A 268 16.92 32.99 9.73
CA LEU A 268 17.09 33.25 8.30
C LEU A 268 16.02 34.22 7.79
N ASP A 269 16.49 35.29 7.18
CA ASP A 269 15.71 36.41 6.65
C ASP A 269 15.02 36.02 5.33
N ASN A 270 13.69 36.18 5.28
CA ASN A 270 12.79 35.67 4.23
C ASN A 270 12.88 36.41 2.87
N LYS A 271 13.86 37.31 2.68
CA LYS A 271 13.92 38.18 1.50
C LYS A 271 14.66 37.57 0.30
N VAL A 272 15.62 36.67 0.52
CA VAL A 272 16.49 36.19 -0.57
C VAL A 272 15.86 35.06 -1.40
N MET A 273 14.89 34.31 -0.86
CA MET A 273 14.20 33.24 -1.61
C MET A 273 13.21 33.74 -2.68
N ARG A 274 12.85 35.03 -2.72
CA ARG A 274 11.84 35.53 -3.66
C ARG A 274 12.38 35.94 -5.03
N SER A 275 13.69 36.14 -5.20
CA SER A 275 14.24 36.73 -6.44
C SER A 275 14.66 35.74 -7.52
N GLN A 276 14.57 34.42 -7.31
CA GLN A 276 14.96 33.42 -8.33
C GLN A 276 13.78 32.85 -9.15
N LEU A 277 12.58 33.43 -9.03
CA LEU A 277 11.36 32.91 -9.68
C LEU A 277 11.19 33.30 -11.16
N VAL A 278 12.20 33.90 -11.80
CA VAL A 278 12.13 34.33 -13.21
C VAL A 278 13.37 33.88 -13.98
N ALA A 279 13.48 32.58 -14.26
CA ALA A 279 14.26 32.07 -15.39
C ALA A 279 13.94 30.58 -15.66
N ASN A 280 13.23 30.33 -16.76
CA ASN A 280 13.18 29.09 -17.57
C ASN A 280 12.76 27.74 -16.94
N THR A 281 11.60 27.25 -17.41
CA THR A 281 11.16 25.86 -17.62
C THR A 281 11.45 24.82 -16.52
N SER A 282 10.36 24.40 -15.85
CA SER A 282 10.25 23.53 -14.67
C SER A 282 10.77 24.15 -13.38
N SER A 283 9.85 24.55 -12.50
CA SER A 283 10.18 24.96 -11.13
C SER A 283 10.98 23.84 -10.47
N PRO A 284 12.17 24.12 -9.90
CA PRO A 284 13.00 23.09 -9.28
C PRO A 284 12.24 22.42 -8.13
N SER A 285 12.44 21.12 -7.96
CA SER A 285 11.81 20.39 -6.87
C SER A 285 12.29 20.92 -5.51
N PHE A 286 11.47 20.84 -4.46
CA PHE A 286 11.89 21.32 -3.13
C PHE A 286 13.15 20.59 -2.61
N HIS A 287 13.40 19.38 -3.09
CA HIS A 287 14.64 18.63 -2.85
C HIS A 287 15.86 19.31 -3.49
N GLU A 288 15.75 19.80 -4.73
CA GLU A 288 16.82 20.56 -5.39
C GLU A 288 17.11 21.87 -4.65
N LEU A 289 16.05 22.57 -4.23
CA LEU A 289 16.17 23.81 -3.45
C LEU A 289 16.83 23.56 -2.07
N CYS A 290 16.48 22.46 -1.40
CA CYS A 290 17.09 22.09 -0.12
C CYS A 290 18.55 21.64 -0.26
N ALA A 291 18.90 20.99 -1.37
CA ALA A 291 20.26 20.53 -1.64
C ALA A 291 21.23 21.67 -1.97
N MET A 292 20.75 22.76 -2.58
CA MET A 292 21.60 23.88 -3.04
C MET A 292 22.03 24.88 -1.96
N GLY A 293 21.41 24.88 -0.79
CA GLY A 293 21.76 25.79 0.32
C GLY A 293 21.54 27.29 -0.01
N PRO A 294 21.66 28.19 0.99
CA PRO A 294 21.30 29.61 0.83
C PRO A 294 22.19 30.41 -0.13
N ASN A 295 23.40 29.92 -0.47
CA ASN A 295 24.39 30.66 -1.28
C ASN A 295 24.82 29.93 -2.57
N GLY A 296 24.09 28.91 -3.03
CA GLY A 296 24.46 28.15 -4.25
C GLY A 296 25.78 27.35 -4.13
N SER A 297 26.37 27.30 -2.94
CA SER A 297 27.56 26.49 -2.62
C SER A 297 27.48 26.07 -1.15
N ALA A 298 26.94 24.88 -0.90
CA ALA A 298 27.17 24.18 0.36
C ALA A 298 28.47 23.36 0.21
N PRO A 299 29.41 23.38 1.18
CA PRO A 299 30.65 22.61 1.09
C PRO A 299 30.42 21.09 1.02
N PHE A 300 29.23 20.62 1.39
CA PHE A 300 28.73 19.28 1.14
C PHE A 300 27.23 19.36 0.79
N PRO A 301 26.75 18.73 -0.30
CA PRO A 301 25.32 18.68 -0.58
C PRO A 301 24.61 17.94 0.56
N ARG A 302 23.58 18.55 1.14
CA ARG A 302 22.73 17.87 2.12
C ARG A 302 22.11 16.65 1.42
N LYS A 303 22.42 15.44 1.92
CA LYS A 303 21.77 14.23 1.44
C LYS A 303 20.30 14.32 1.81
N THR A 304 19.44 14.42 0.80
CA THR A 304 17.99 14.32 0.95
C THR A 304 17.52 13.13 0.12
N HIS A 305 16.40 12.54 0.49
CA HIS A 305 15.80 11.46 -0.29
C HIS A 305 14.35 11.74 -0.64
N LYS A 306 13.97 11.35 -1.84
CA LYS A 306 12.65 11.61 -2.39
C LYS A 306 11.69 10.49 -1.99
N CYS A 307 10.56 10.85 -1.39
CA CYS A 307 9.41 9.97 -1.19
C CYS A 307 8.33 10.37 -2.19
N CYS A 308 8.05 9.53 -3.17
CA CYS A 308 7.09 9.82 -4.23
C CYS A 308 5.76 9.13 -4.01
N VAL A 309 4.73 9.62 -4.69
CA VAL A 309 3.42 8.97 -4.78
C VAL A 309 3.04 8.72 -6.22
N TYR A 310 2.32 7.64 -6.46
CA TYR A 310 1.54 7.44 -7.66
C TYR A 310 0.07 7.40 -7.28
N ILE A 311 -0.71 8.39 -7.70
CA ILE A 311 -2.14 8.46 -7.41
C ILE A 311 -2.90 7.82 -8.57
N ALA A 312 -3.60 6.73 -8.29
CA ALA A 312 -4.47 6.06 -9.24
C ALA A 312 -5.54 7.01 -9.79
N SER A 313 -5.82 6.88 -11.08
CA SER A 313 -6.91 7.64 -11.72
C SER A 313 -8.25 7.21 -11.13
N LYS A 314 -9.23 8.12 -11.02
CA LYS A 314 -10.56 7.81 -10.48
C LYS A 314 -11.34 6.77 -11.29
N ASN A 315 -10.98 6.58 -12.55
CA ASN A 315 -11.59 5.59 -13.45
C ASN A 315 -11.04 4.18 -13.26
N LYS A 316 -10.07 4.02 -12.34
CA LYS A 316 -9.39 2.76 -12.07
C LYS A 316 -9.89 2.20 -10.73
N TYR A 317 -10.28 0.93 -10.76
CA TYR A 317 -10.71 0.21 -9.57
C TYR A 317 -9.50 -0.11 -8.70
N CYS A 318 -9.61 0.14 -7.40
CA CYS A 318 -8.58 -0.22 -6.44
C CYS A 318 -9.19 -0.35 -5.05
N ALA A 319 -9.15 -1.57 -4.50
CA ALA A 319 -9.64 -1.87 -3.16
C ALA A 319 -8.72 -2.89 -2.48
N ARG A 320 -8.75 -2.92 -1.14
CA ARG A 320 -8.00 -3.88 -0.34
C ARG A 320 -8.93 -4.68 0.56
N LEU A 321 -8.73 -6.00 0.59
CA LEU A 321 -9.47 -6.91 1.44
C LEU A 321 -8.87 -6.89 2.86
N ASN A 322 -9.15 -5.83 3.61
CA ASN A 322 -8.67 -5.67 4.99
C ASN A 322 -9.76 -5.80 6.06
N SER A 323 -11.04 -5.78 5.67
CA SER A 323 -12.19 -5.91 6.57
C SER A 323 -13.30 -6.75 5.94
N ILE A 324 -14.22 -7.26 6.76
CA ILE A 324 -15.41 -7.99 6.28
C ILE A 324 -16.26 -7.10 5.36
N GLN A 325 -16.38 -5.81 5.70
CA GLN A 325 -17.08 -4.84 4.86
C GLN A 325 -16.40 -4.71 3.50
N ALA A 326 -15.08 -4.54 3.47
CA ALA A 326 -14.32 -4.49 2.22
C ALA A 326 -14.45 -5.80 1.42
N PHE A 327 -14.48 -6.96 2.07
CA PHE A 327 -14.73 -8.23 1.39
C PHE A 327 -16.09 -8.24 0.67
N SER A 328 -17.15 -7.81 1.34
CA SER A 328 -18.49 -7.71 0.73
C SER A 328 -18.57 -6.68 -0.39
N ASP A 329 -17.96 -5.51 -0.19
CA ASP A 329 -17.91 -4.44 -1.19
C ASP A 329 -17.13 -4.88 -2.44
N ILE A 330 -15.94 -5.47 -2.27
CA ILE A 330 -15.15 -5.98 -3.40
C ILE A 330 -15.91 -7.05 -4.16
N ASN A 331 -16.58 -7.99 -3.47
CA ASN A 331 -17.40 -8.99 -4.15
C ASN A 331 -18.51 -8.36 -5.00
N ARG A 332 -19.21 -7.35 -4.46
CA ARG A 332 -20.25 -6.61 -5.20
C ARG A 332 -19.67 -5.90 -6.41
N ASP A 333 -18.55 -5.21 -6.24
CA ASP A 333 -17.94 -4.39 -7.27
C ASP A 333 -17.35 -5.26 -8.39
N VAL A 334 -16.65 -6.35 -8.05
CA VAL A 334 -16.07 -7.29 -9.02
C VAL A 334 -17.14 -8.03 -9.82
N ILE A 335 -18.34 -8.23 -9.29
CA ILE A 335 -19.48 -8.78 -10.06
C ILE A 335 -20.18 -7.69 -10.90
N GLY A 336 -20.10 -6.43 -10.45
CA GLY A 336 -20.72 -5.26 -11.09
C GLY A 336 -19.75 -4.43 -11.93
N GLU A 337 -19.38 -3.27 -11.39
CA GLU A 337 -18.62 -2.21 -12.09
C GLU A 337 -17.20 -2.64 -12.50
N ALA A 338 -16.58 -3.53 -11.72
CA ALA A 338 -15.26 -4.09 -11.96
C ALA A 338 -15.30 -5.52 -12.52
N SER A 339 -16.37 -5.88 -13.24
CA SER A 339 -16.54 -7.21 -13.88
C SER A 339 -15.39 -7.65 -14.77
N HIS A 340 -14.68 -6.71 -15.39
CA HIS A 340 -13.48 -6.99 -16.19
C HIS A 340 -12.35 -7.65 -15.39
N LEU A 341 -12.30 -7.46 -14.06
CA LEU A 341 -11.31 -8.11 -13.18
C LEU A 341 -11.65 -9.56 -12.85
N SER A 342 -12.92 -9.94 -12.98
CA SER A 342 -13.37 -11.28 -12.59
C SER A 342 -12.81 -12.39 -13.49
N GLY A 343 -12.42 -12.05 -14.73
CA GLY A 343 -12.06 -13.02 -15.77
C GLY A 343 -13.29 -13.73 -16.37
N TYR A 344 -14.49 -13.37 -15.94
CA TYR A 344 -15.75 -13.95 -16.38
C TYR A 344 -16.54 -12.98 -17.27
N SER A 345 -17.26 -13.54 -18.25
CA SER A 345 -18.25 -12.79 -19.01
C SER A 345 -19.63 -12.99 -18.39
N PHE A 346 -20.08 -12.04 -17.59
CA PHE A 346 -21.44 -12.04 -17.06
C PHE A 346 -22.43 -11.71 -18.18
N SER A 347 -23.41 -12.59 -18.40
CA SER A 347 -24.53 -12.34 -19.31
C SER A 347 -25.83 -12.72 -18.62
N ALA A 348 -26.98 -12.19 -19.06
CA ALA A 348 -28.29 -12.57 -18.54
C ALA A 348 -28.59 -14.08 -18.63
N HIS A 349 -27.83 -14.81 -19.45
CA HIS A 349 -27.94 -16.25 -19.66
C HIS A 349 -26.77 -17.05 -19.04
N ASN A 350 -25.69 -16.38 -18.58
CA ASN A 350 -24.51 -16.98 -17.99
C ASN A 350 -24.44 -16.64 -16.50
N ASN A 351 -25.27 -17.32 -15.71
CA ASN A 351 -25.14 -17.30 -14.25
C ASN A 351 -24.03 -18.27 -13.85
N ILE A 352 -22.98 -17.76 -13.22
CA ILE A 352 -21.87 -18.60 -12.73
C ILE A 352 -22.29 -19.20 -11.40
N ILE A 353 -22.70 -20.45 -11.48
CA ILE A 353 -23.01 -21.29 -10.34
C ILE A 353 -21.76 -22.14 -10.07
N HIS A 354 -21.22 -22.05 -8.85
CA HIS A 354 -20.09 -22.88 -8.44
C HIS A 354 -20.45 -24.37 -8.58
N SER A 355 -19.51 -25.23 -8.99
CA SER A 355 -19.77 -26.66 -9.26
C SER A 355 -20.26 -27.44 -8.03
N SER A 356 -20.02 -26.93 -6.83
CA SER A 356 -20.53 -27.47 -5.57
C SER A 356 -21.95 -27.00 -5.20
N ALA A 357 -22.60 -26.19 -6.04
CA ALA A 357 -23.94 -25.71 -5.75
C ALA A 357 -24.95 -26.79 -6.14
N GLU A 358 -25.56 -27.40 -5.13
CA GLU A 358 -26.63 -28.37 -5.31
C GLU A 358 -27.98 -27.66 -5.30
N LEU A 359 -28.80 -27.91 -6.34
CA LEU A 359 -30.16 -27.39 -6.42
C LEU A 359 -31.07 -28.24 -5.50
N GLY A 360 -31.24 -27.79 -4.26
CA GLY A 360 -32.20 -28.38 -3.33
C GLY A 360 -33.66 -28.10 -3.74
N SER A 361 -34.55 -29.06 -3.55
CA SER A 361 -35.99 -28.99 -3.87
C SER A 361 -36.80 -28.02 -2.98
N LYS A 362 -36.16 -27.35 -2.03
CA LYS A 362 -36.70 -26.23 -1.26
C LYS A 362 -35.64 -25.14 -1.20
N ASN A 363 -36.04 -23.93 -1.56
CA ASN A 363 -35.22 -22.71 -1.61
C ASN A 363 -34.33 -22.52 -0.36
N TYR A 364 -33.15 -23.12 -0.38
CA TYR A 364 -32.04 -22.82 0.51
C TYR A 364 -30.77 -23.03 -0.31
N CYS A 365 -30.18 -21.92 -0.76
CA CYS A 365 -28.80 -21.94 -1.23
C CYS A 365 -27.91 -22.17 0.00
N GLY A 366 -26.92 -23.04 -0.14
CA GLY A 366 -25.97 -23.39 0.93
C GLY A 366 -25.25 -22.18 1.53
N THR A 367 -24.58 -22.43 2.65
CA THR A 367 -23.97 -21.49 3.62
C THR A 367 -23.00 -20.44 3.07
N THR A 368 -22.73 -20.40 1.77
CA THR A 368 -21.75 -19.51 1.13
C THR A 368 -22.24 -18.78 -0.14
N MET A 369 -23.53 -18.83 -0.51
CA MET A 369 -24.03 -18.05 -1.65
C MET A 369 -24.92 -16.86 -1.25
N HIS A 370 -24.63 -15.68 -1.82
CA HIS A 370 -25.53 -14.53 -1.83
C HIS A 370 -26.13 -14.35 -3.22
N ALA A 371 -27.42 -14.64 -3.37
CA ALA A 371 -28.18 -14.31 -4.56
C ALA A 371 -28.66 -12.85 -4.48
N GLY A 372 -28.15 -11.99 -5.36
CA GLY A 372 -28.68 -10.63 -5.54
C GLY A 372 -30.03 -10.68 -6.24
N ARG A 373 -31.14 -10.57 -5.49
CA ARG A 373 -32.47 -10.35 -6.09
C ARG A 373 -32.64 -8.87 -6.45
N ARG A 374 -32.60 -8.54 -7.75
CA ARG A 374 -33.32 -7.37 -8.28
C ARG A 374 -34.80 -7.76 -8.40
N PHE A 375 -35.64 -7.22 -7.52
CA PHE A 375 -37.08 -7.19 -7.76
C PHE A 375 -37.37 -6.06 -8.75
N THR A 376 -37.72 -6.40 -9.99
CA THR A 376 -38.46 -5.51 -10.87
C THR A 376 -39.95 -5.75 -10.60
N ASN A 377 -40.62 -4.76 -10.02
CA ASN A 377 -42.08 -4.76 -9.95
C ASN A 377 -42.63 -4.48 -11.36
N GLY A 378 -43.54 -5.36 -11.80
CA GLY A 378 -44.44 -5.10 -12.92
C GLY A 378 -45.67 -4.32 -12.48
#